data_AF-A0A656JY38-F1
#
_entry.id   AF-A0A656JY38-F1
#
_cell.length_a   1.000
_cell.length_b   1.000
_cell.length_c   1.000
_cell.angle_alpha   90.00
_cell.angle_beta   90.00
_cell.angle_gamma   90.00
#
_symmetry.space_group_name_H-M   'P 1'
#
loop_
_entity.id
_entity.type
_entity.pdbx_description
1 polymer ?
#
loop_
_entity_poly.entity_id
_entity_poly.type
_entity_poly.pdbx_seq_one_letter_code
_entity_poly.pdbx_strand_id
1 'polypeptide(L)' 'MSFAVADTRENPPELATLRRDYPQVEVRCGELDVDFLCRADELYVSPGLALATPALQQAHARG' A
#
# COMPACT_ATOMS: atom_id res chain seq x y z
N MET A 1 -4.64 -16.63 1.66
CA MET A 1 -3.81 -15.51 1.18
C MET A 1 -4.54 -14.23 1.51
N SER A 2 -3.90 -13.33 2.26
CA SER A 2 -4.41 -12.01 2.61
C SER A 2 -3.60 -10.96 1.87
N PHE A 3 -4.25 -9.91 1.38
CA PHE A 3 -3.58 -8.74 0.81
C PHE A 3 -4.04 -7.49 1.57
N ALA A 4 -3.26 -6.43 1.43
CA ALA A 4 -3.58 -5.12 1.98
C ALA A 4 -3.31 -4.04 0.91
N VAL A 5 -3.86 -2.86 1.11
CA VAL A 5 -3.73 -1.73 0.19
C VAL A 5 -3.09 -0.56 0.94
N ALA A 6 -2.05 0.03 0.34
CA ALA A 6 -1.48 1.29 0.76
C ALA A 6 -1.60 2.30 -0.39
N ASP A 7 -2.12 3.50 -0.10
CA ASP A 7 -2.23 4.59 -1.09
C ASP A 7 -1.70 5.89 -0.50
N THR A 8 -0.85 6.59 -1.25
CA THR A 8 -0.23 7.85 -0.80
C THR A 8 -1.21 9.01 -0.64
N ARG A 9 -2.41 8.91 -1.24
CA ARG A 9 -3.45 9.94 -1.14
C ARG A 9 -4.27 9.72 0.12
N GLU A 10 -4.60 10.79 0.82
CA GLU A 10 -5.48 10.76 2.00
C GLU A 10 -6.88 10.20 1.66
N ASN A 11 -7.39 10.53 0.48
CA ASN A 11 -8.70 10.07 0.01
C ASN A 11 -8.61 9.62 -1.47
N PRO A 12 -8.13 8.39 -1.74
CA PRO A 12 -8.03 7.89 -3.09
C PRO A 12 -9.41 7.60 -3.69
N PRO A 13 -9.53 7.62 -5.03
CA PRO A 13 -10.76 7.17 -5.68
C PRO A 13 -11.09 5.74 -5.25
N GLU A 14 -12.38 5.41 -5.21
CA GLU A 14 -12.90 4.09 -4.84
C GLU A 14 -12.61 3.60 -3.40
N LEU A 15 -12.02 4.41 -2.50
CA LEU A 15 -11.81 4.01 -1.10
C LEU A 15 -13.11 3.56 -0.42
N ALA A 16 -14.20 4.30 -0.64
CA ALA A 16 -15.51 3.97 -0.08
C ALA A 16 -16.05 2.64 -0.63
N THR A 17 -15.89 2.40 -1.94
CA THR A 17 -16.25 1.14 -2.61
C THR A 17 -15.46 -0.02 -2.01
N LEU A 18 -14.13 0.10 -1.90
CA LEU A 18 -13.26 -0.92 -1.34
C LEU A 18 -13.63 -1.27 0.11
N ARG A 19 -13.84 -0.25 0.96
CA ARG A 19 -14.21 -0.46 2.37
C ARG A 19 -15.58 -1.11 2.54
N ARG A 20 -16.54 -0.81 1.65
CA ARG A 20 -17.89 -1.39 1.68
C ARG A 20 -17.88 -2.84 1.19
N ASP A 21 -17.23 -3.09 0.05
CA ASP A 21 -17.33 -4.37 -0.66
C ASP A 21 -16.31 -5.39 -0.14
N TYR A 22 -15.20 -4.92 0.45
CA TYR A 22 -14.12 -5.75 1.01
C TYR A 22 -13.66 -5.24 2.39
N PRO A 23 -14.53 -5.20 3.41
CA PRO A 23 -14.21 -4.64 4.74
C PRO A 23 -13.07 -5.36 5.47
N GLN A 24 -12.74 -6.58 5.07
CA GLN A 24 -11.64 -7.37 5.62
C GLN A 24 -10.25 -6.95 5.11
N VAL A 25 -10.17 -6.17 4.04
CA VAL A 25 -8.89 -5.71 3.48
C VAL A 25 -8.38 -4.55 4.32
N GLU A 26 -7.18 -4.68 4.89
CA GLU A 26 -6.52 -3.57 5.58
C GLU A 26 -6.13 -2.51 4.53
N VAL A 27 -6.60 -1.27 4.71
CA VAL A 27 -6.30 -0.15 3.81
C VAL A 27 -5.68 0.98 4.60
N ARG A 28 -4.48 1.41 4.20
CA ARG A 28 -3.79 2.59 4.75
C ARG A 28 -3.69 3.69 3.69
N CYS A 29 -4.04 4.90 4.09
CA CYS A 29 -3.99 6.10 3.25
C CYS A 29 -3.02 7.12 3.86
N GLY A 30 -2.41 7.94 3.02
CA GLY A 30 -1.40 8.91 3.44
C GLY A 30 0.02 8.37 3.27
N GLU A 31 0.96 8.84 4.07
CA GLU A 31 2.38 8.45 3.93
C GLU A 31 2.58 6.93 4.03
N LEU A 32 3.47 6.39 3.19
CA LEU A 32 3.77 4.96 3.17
C LEU A 32 4.59 4.55 4.39
N ASP A 33 4.01 3.70 5.22
CA ASP A 33 4.65 3.08 6.38
C ASP A 33 5.56 1.93 5.93
N VAL A 34 6.87 2.07 6.13
CA VAL A 34 7.87 1.09 5.72
C VAL A 34 7.70 -0.23 6.47
N ASP A 35 7.43 -0.20 7.77
CA ASP A 35 7.29 -1.41 8.57
C ASP A 35 6.03 -2.17 8.15
N PHE A 36 4.98 -1.45 7.75
CA PHE A 36 3.80 -2.04 7.14
C PHE A 36 4.10 -2.72 5.81
N LEU A 37 4.81 -2.04 4.90
CA LEU A 37 5.18 -2.60 3.59
C LEU A 37 6.05 -3.87 3.73
N CYS A 38 6.95 -3.90 4.71
CA CYS A 38 7.83 -5.05 4.97
C CYS A 38 7.10 -6.31 5.47
N ARG A 39 5.80 -6.22 5.78
CA ARG A 39 4.98 -7.39 6.13
C ARG A 39 4.60 -8.25 4.92
N ALA A 40 4.73 -7.71 3.71
CA ALA A 40 4.34 -8.39 2.48
C ALA A 40 5.53 -9.11 1.83
N ASP A 41 5.31 -10.32 1.34
CA ASP A 41 6.29 -11.06 0.53
C ASP A 41 6.42 -10.50 -0.90
N GLU A 42 5.41 -9.75 -1.37
CA GLU A 42 5.38 -9.16 -2.71
C GLU A 42 4.62 -7.82 -2.70
N LEU A 43 5.17 -6.82 -3.39
CA LEU A 43 4.56 -5.49 -3.55
C LEU A 43 4.11 -5.27 -4.99
N TYR A 44 2.79 -5.11 -5.17
CA TYR A 44 2.21 -4.69 -6.45
C TYR A 44 2.14 -3.16 -6.51
N VAL A 45 3.06 -2.55 -7.26
CA VAL A 45 3.21 -1.10 -7.32
C VAL A 45 2.49 -0.54 -8.55
N SER A 46 1.59 0.42 -8.34
CA SER A 46 0.92 1.14 -9.44
C SER A 46 1.95 1.90 -10.31
N PRO A 47 1.81 1.94 -11.65
CA PRO A 47 2.69 2.73 -12.51
C PRO A 47 2.76 4.22 -12.15
N GLY A 48 1.73 4.74 -11.47
CA GLY A 48 1.69 6.13 -11.01
C GLY A 48 2.54 6.40 -9.76
N LEU A 49 3.09 5.36 -9.11
CA LEU A 49 3.97 5.48 -7.97
C LEU A 49 5.41 5.19 -8.41
N ALA A 50 6.30 6.17 -8.25
CA ALA A 50 7.69 6.01 -8.62
C ALA A 50 8.33 4.91 -7.75
N LEU A 51 9.02 3.95 -8.37
CA LEU A 51 9.78 2.93 -7.62
C LEU A 51 10.86 3.56 -6.73
N ALA A 52 11.37 4.73 -7.11
CA ALA A 52 12.32 5.52 -6.32
C ALA A 52 11.71 6.14 -5.04
N THR A 53 10.41 5.96 -4.78
CA THR A 53 9.78 6.40 -3.52
C THR A 53 10.56 5.85 -2.33
N PRO A 54 10.99 6.70 -1.37
CA PRO A 54 11.88 6.27 -0.28
C PRO A 54 11.37 5.05 0.50
N ALA A 55 10.07 5.00 0.80
CA ALA A 55 9.49 3.88 1.54
C ALA A 55 9.56 2.55 0.78
N LEU A 56 9.38 2.57 -0.55
CA LEU A 56 9.51 1.38 -1.40
C LEU A 56 10.97 0.90 -1.48
N GLN A 57 11.91 1.83 -1.61
CA GLN A 57 13.34 1.52 -1.62
C GLN A 57 13.79 0.91 -0.28
N GLN A 58 13.30 1.44 0.84
CA GLN A 58 13.59 0.90 2.16
C GLN A 58 12.98 -0.48 2.38
N ALA A 59 11.73 -0.70 1.92
CA ALA A 59 11.11 -2.01 1.98
C ALA A 59 11.87 -3.04 1.13
N HIS A 60 12.21 -2.69 -0.10
CA HIS A 60 13.01 -3.55 -1.00
C HIS A 60 14.40 -3.88 -0.43
N ALA A 61 15.04 -2.93 0.27
CA ALA A 61 16.32 -3.18 0.92
C ALA A 61 16.24 -4.16 2.10
N ARG A 62 15.04 -4.43 2.63
CA ARG A 62 14.81 -5.34 3.76
C ARG A 62 14.45 -6.77 3.34
N GLY A 63 14.13 -7.01 2.07
CA GLY A 63 13.83 -8.33 1.50
C GLY A 63 12.57 -8.32 0.66
#